data_AF-A0A957WDC0-F1
#
_entry.id   AF-A0A957WDC0-F1
#
_cell.length_a   1.000
_cell.length_b   1.000
_cell.length_c   1.000
_cell.angle_alpha   90.00
_cell.angle_beta   90.00
_cell.angle_gamma   90.00
#
_symmetry.space_group_name_H-M   'P 1'
#
loop_
_entity.id
_entity.type
_entity.pdbx_description
1 polymer ?
#
loop_
_entity_poly.entity_id
_entity_poly.type
_entity_poly.pdbx_seq_one_letter_code
_entity_poly.pdbx_strand_id
1 'polypeptide(L)'
;MQQTAEHQRLQAHHERAANWKNWGPYLSERAWGTVREDYSDYGTAWDFFPHDHARSRTYRWGEDGLAGISDRDQYLCFALALWNGRDPILKERLFGLTGSEGNHGEDVKEYYFYLDSTPTHSYMKMLYKYPQAAFPYTDLAVENRRRGFFDFEYELLDTGVFNDNRYFDIVIEYAKADQNDILINITATNHGPDSADCYLLPTLWFRNTWSWGYPAGPMGDVPTKPCLRRLNRPDGLAAVEAMHFTAGTYQLVAEGTSTLLFTDNETNAERHYGLPNANPYVKDAFHRYLVNGETEAVNPSQTGTKAAALYQLSLAPGESQSIHLRLTQIQPPTANPEAPMPSRQSLIANIESPFADFDDLFAQRQSEADEFYAAVQKPSLSEDEKRVQRQAFAGMLWSKQLFYYDIEQWLMGDPAAPPPPASREHGRNHDWEHLNNFDVISMPDKWEYPWFAAWDLAFHCLPLVMVDADFAKRQLELMTREWYMHPNGQLPA
;
A
#
# COMPACT_ATOMS: atom_id res chain seq x y z
N MET A 1 29.72 15.53 7.66
CA MET A 1 28.99 14.25 7.75
C MET A 1 29.65 13.28 6.79
N GLN A 2 29.79 12.02 7.18
CA GLN A 2 30.23 10.96 6.27
C GLN A 2 29.15 10.79 5.20
N GLN A 3 29.51 10.93 3.92
CA GLN A 3 28.57 10.77 2.82
C GLN A 3 28.39 9.27 2.51
N THR A 4 27.27 8.70 2.94
CA THR A 4 26.92 7.28 2.70
C THR A 4 26.23 7.10 1.35
N ALA A 5 26.00 5.84 0.93
CA ALA A 5 25.26 5.54 -0.30
C ALA A 5 23.86 6.19 -0.31
N GLU A 6 23.15 6.17 0.83
CA GLU A 6 21.84 6.79 0.95
C GLU A 6 21.86 8.31 0.78
N HIS A 7 22.90 8.99 1.32
CA HIS A 7 23.08 10.42 1.09
C HIS A 7 23.32 10.74 -0.40
N GLN A 8 24.02 9.87 -1.12
CA GLN A 8 24.23 10.02 -2.57
C GLN A 8 22.91 9.87 -3.33
N ARG A 9 22.03 8.93 -2.95
CA ARG A 9 20.69 8.78 -3.55
C ARG A 9 19.81 10.00 -3.30
N LEU A 10 19.83 10.54 -2.07
CA LEU A 10 19.12 11.77 -1.73
C LEU A 10 19.61 12.95 -2.56
N GLN A 11 20.92 13.08 -2.74
CA GLN A 11 21.51 14.12 -3.59
C GLN A 11 21.12 13.93 -5.07
N ALA A 12 21.20 12.71 -5.60
CA ALA A 12 20.79 12.42 -6.98
C ALA A 12 19.30 12.72 -7.21
N HIS A 13 18.44 12.49 -6.21
CA HIS A 13 17.03 12.89 -6.23
C HIS A 13 16.86 14.41 -6.23
N HIS A 14 17.58 15.13 -5.36
CA HIS A 14 17.56 16.59 -5.30
C HIS A 14 17.94 17.23 -6.64
N GLU A 15 19.03 16.73 -7.23
CA GLU A 15 19.61 17.20 -8.50
C GLU A 15 18.83 16.71 -9.74
N ARG A 16 17.77 15.90 -9.53
CA ARG A 16 16.96 15.27 -10.59
C ARG A 16 17.77 14.36 -11.52
N ALA A 17 18.89 13.82 -11.04
CA ALA A 17 19.72 12.85 -11.76
C ALA A 17 19.12 11.43 -11.69
N ALA A 18 18.41 11.10 -10.61
CA ALA A 18 17.69 9.84 -10.44
C ALA A 18 16.44 10.04 -9.58
N ASN A 19 15.35 9.31 -9.85
CA ASN A 19 14.10 9.40 -9.11
C ASN A 19 13.96 8.23 -8.12
N TRP A 20 14.86 8.15 -7.14
CA TRP A 20 14.84 7.07 -6.14
C TRP A 20 13.55 7.01 -5.33
N LYS A 21 12.83 8.14 -5.19
CA LYS A 21 11.55 8.22 -4.49
C LYS A 21 10.36 7.92 -5.40
N ASN A 22 10.57 7.45 -6.63
CA ASN A 22 9.48 7.06 -7.52
C ASN A 22 8.61 5.99 -6.88
N TRP A 23 9.23 4.97 -6.29
CA TRP A 23 8.55 3.93 -5.53
C TRP A 23 8.72 4.14 -4.04
N GLY A 24 7.69 3.85 -3.28
CA GLY A 24 7.72 3.92 -1.82
C GLY A 24 6.45 3.34 -1.23
N PRO A 25 6.29 3.40 0.09
CA PRO A 25 5.14 2.82 0.76
C PRO A 25 3.90 3.70 0.56
N TYR A 26 3.59 4.24 -0.62
CA TYR A 26 2.62 5.33 -0.76
C TYR A 26 1.14 4.91 -0.73
N LEU A 27 0.88 3.61 -0.52
CA LEU A 27 -0.44 3.08 -0.21
C LEU A 27 -0.85 3.46 1.22
N SER A 28 -2.16 3.58 1.42
CA SER A 28 -2.75 3.66 2.75
C SER A 28 -2.86 2.26 3.36
N GLU A 29 -2.89 2.16 4.69
CA GLU A 29 -3.32 0.93 5.36
C GLU A 29 -4.85 0.82 5.42
N ARG A 30 -5.54 1.96 5.25
CA ARG A 30 -7.01 2.08 5.17
C ARG A 30 -7.44 3.14 4.16
N ALA A 31 -8.17 2.74 3.12
CA ALA A 31 -8.85 3.69 2.22
C ALA A 31 -10.38 3.69 2.40
N TRP A 32 -10.93 2.65 3.05
CA TRP A 32 -12.34 2.56 3.43
C TRP A 32 -12.69 3.48 4.60
N GLY A 33 -13.95 3.90 4.69
CA GLY A 33 -14.44 4.77 5.76
C GLY A 33 -13.82 6.18 5.77
N THR A 34 -13.32 6.67 4.63
CA THR A 34 -12.68 7.98 4.53
C THR A 34 -13.63 9.04 3.95
N VAL A 35 -13.45 10.31 4.35
CA VAL A 35 -14.26 11.44 3.85
C VAL A 35 -14.22 11.56 2.33
N ARG A 36 -13.06 11.27 1.71
CA ARG A 36 -12.89 11.34 0.26
C ARG A 36 -13.76 10.30 -0.46
N GLU A 37 -13.92 9.12 0.14
CA GLU A 37 -14.75 8.04 -0.40
C GLU A 37 -16.25 8.15 -0.01
N ASP A 38 -16.66 9.16 0.76
CA ASP A 38 -18.01 9.26 1.31
C ASP A 38 -18.97 10.07 0.43
N TYR A 39 -19.92 9.39 -0.24
CA TYR A 39 -20.97 9.99 -1.06
C TYR A 39 -22.37 9.82 -0.45
N SER A 40 -22.44 9.68 0.88
CA SER A 40 -23.71 9.66 1.63
C SER A 40 -24.33 11.04 1.78
N ASP A 41 -25.65 11.08 2.03
CA ASP A 41 -26.42 12.32 2.25
C ASP A 41 -25.98 13.08 3.51
N TYR A 42 -25.48 12.37 4.53
CA TYR A 42 -25.27 12.87 5.90
C TYR A 42 -23.81 12.88 6.36
N GLY A 43 -22.84 12.54 5.50
CA GLY A 43 -21.43 12.53 5.88
C GLY A 43 -21.03 11.33 6.74
N THR A 44 -21.64 10.16 6.50
CA THR A 44 -21.43 8.91 7.25
C THR A 44 -20.44 8.00 6.51
N ALA A 45 -19.18 8.44 6.39
CA ALA A 45 -18.12 7.76 5.62
C ALA A 45 -17.96 6.27 5.94
N TRP A 46 -17.97 5.94 7.23
CA TRP A 46 -17.84 4.57 7.74
C TRP A 46 -18.95 3.63 7.28
N ASP A 47 -20.19 4.13 7.23
CA ASP A 47 -21.35 3.36 6.78
C ASP A 47 -21.44 3.30 5.25
N PHE A 48 -20.94 4.33 4.55
CA PHE A 48 -21.01 4.42 3.10
C PHE A 48 -20.01 3.48 2.39
N PHE A 49 -18.79 3.41 2.91
CA PHE A 49 -17.74 2.54 2.38
C PHE A 49 -17.06 1.78 3.53
N PRO A 50 -17.75 0.83 4.18
CA PRO A 50 -17.20 0.06 5.29
C PRO A 50 -16.09 -0.90 4.85
N HIS A 51 -15.36 -1.43 5.82
CA HIS A 51 -14.35 -2.48 5.63
C HIS A 51 -14.88 -3.68 4.80
N ASP A 52 -16.16 -4.05 4.97
CA ASP A 52 -16.75 -5.15 4.20
C ASP A 52 -16.75 -4.87 2.68
N HIS A 53 -16.99 -3.62 2.28
CA HIS A 53 -17.06 -3.26 0.87
C HIS A 53 -15.65 -3.19 0.24
N ALA A 54 -14.61 -2.87 1.02
CA ALA A 54 -13.22 -2.67 0.58
C ALA A 54 -12.67 -3.78 -0.35
N ARG A 55 -13.03 -5.05 -0.08
CA ARG A 55 -12.57 -6.20 -0.88
C ARG A 55 -13.20 -6.32 -2.26
N SER A 56 -14.34 -5.67 -2.48
CA SER A 56 -15.20 -5.88 -3.66
C SER A 56 -15.64 -4.58 -4.36
N ARG A 57 -15.38 -3.42 -3.76
CA ARG A 57 -15.65 -2.10 -4.34
C ARG A 57 -14.34 -1.35 -4.58
N THR A 58 -14.20 -0.72 -5.74
CA THR A 58 -13.02 0.06 -6.12
C THR A 58 -13.02 1.42 -5.44
N TYR A 59 -11.82 1.90 -5.09
CA TYR A 59 -11.62 3.23 -4.54
C TYR A 59 -11.46 4.26 -5.64
N ARG A 60 -11.88 5.50 -5.37
CA ARG A 60 -11.79 6.63 -6.31
C ARG A 60 -10.53 7.47 -6.12
N TRP A 61 -10.14 7.68 -4.87
CA TRP A 61 -9.17 8.71 -4.46
C TRP A 61 -7.83 8.14 -4.03
N GLY A 62 -7.65 6.83 -4.16
CA GLY A 62 -6.41 6.15 -3.80
C GLY A 62 -6.62 4.64 -3.79
N GLU A 63 -5.77 3.94 -3.06
CA GLU A 63 -5.77 2.49 -2.87
C GLU A 63 -5.20 2.17 -1.48
N ASP A 64 -5.55 1.01 -0.95
CA ASP A 64 -4.97 0.45 0.28
C ASP A 64 -4.36 -0.93 0.02
N GLY A 65 -3.50 -1.36 0.94
CA GLY A 65 -2.95 -2.72 0.91
C GLY A 65 -1.94 -2.98 2.02
N LEU A 66 -1.98 -4.19 2.57
CA LEU A 66 -1.09 -4.63 3.65
C LEU A 66 0.37 -4.60 3.21
N ALA A 67 1.19 -3.83 3.95
CA ALA A 67 2.61 -3.60 3.65
C ALA A 67 2.85 -3.04 2.24
N GLY A 68 1.90 -2.27 1.72
CA GLY A 68 1.83 -1.90 0.31
C GLY A 68 2.87 -0.85 -0.14
N ILE A 69 3.33 -0.99 -1.39
CA ILE A 69 4.11 0.02 -2.12
C ILE A 69 3.40 0.43 -3.41
N SER A 70 3.69 1.62 -3.90
CA SER A 70 3.26 2.06 -5.22
C SER A 70 4.30 2.98 -5.85
N ASP A 71 4.16 3.24 -7.14
CA ASP A 71 4.76 4.45 -7.70
C ASP A 71 4.11 5.69 -7.06
N ARG A 72 4.79 6.84 -7.15
CA ARG A 72 4.43 8.08 -6.44
C ARG A 72 3.07 8.65 -6.86
N ASP A 73 2.62 8.33 -8.06
CA ASP A 73 1.33 8.76 -8.61
C ASP A 73 0.25 7.66 -8.43
N GLN A 74 0.65 6.54 -7.78
CA GLN A 74 -0.15 5.37 -7.44
C GLN A 74 -0.91 4.82 -8.65
N TYR A 75 -0.26 4.79 -9.81
CA TYR A 75 -0.81 4.14 -10.99
C TYR A 75 -0.67 2.63 -10.88
N LEU A 76 0.49 2.14 -10.46
CA LEU A 76 0.80 0.74 -10.23
C LEU A 76 1.08 0.50 -8.74
N CYS A 77 0.35 -0.44 -8.17
CA CYS A 77 0.34 -0.78 -6.75
C CYS A 77 0.78 -2.22 -6.55
N PHE A 78 1.49 -2.48 -5.45
CA PHE A 78 1.86 -3.82 -4.99
C PHE A 78 1.62 -3.95 -3.50
N ALA A 79 1.02 -5.05 -3.05
CA ALA A 79 0.83 -5.35 -1.63
C ALA A 79 0.64 -6.86 -1.41
N LEU A 80 0.67 -7.27 -0.15
CA LEU A 80 0.48 -8.65 0.24
C LEU A 80 -0.99 -8.94 0.58
N ALA A 81 -1.50 -10.09 0.12
CA ALA A 81 -2.71 -10.68 0.66
C ALA A 81 -2.39 -12.04 1.29
N LEU A 82 -3.06 -12.35 2.41
CA LEU A 82 -2.82 -13.56 3.20
C LEU A 82 -4.11 -14.36 3.41
N TRP A 83 -3.95 -15.66 3.60
CA TRP A 83 -5.01 -16.54 4.11
C TRP A 83 -4.42 -17.70 4.90
N ASN A 84 -4.91 -17.93 6.12
CA ASN A 84 -4.49 -19.03 7.00
C ASN A 84 -5.31 -20.32 6.77
N GLY A 85 -6.12 -20.38 5.70
CA GLY A 85 -7.04 -21.49 5.43
C GLY A 85 -8.32 -21.51 6.28
N ARG A 86 -8.48 -20.54 7.20
CA ARG A 86 -9.60 -20.50 8.16
C ARG A 86 -10.32 -19.15 8.19
N ASP A 87 -9.64 -18.07 7.83
CA ASP A 87 -10.19 -16.73 7.83
C ASP A 87 -11.38 -16.65 6.86
N PRO A 88 -12.47 -15.97 7.26
CA PRO A 88 -13.66 -15.81 6.42
C PRO A 88 -13.43 -14.83 5.25
N ILE A 89 -12.30 -14.11 5.23
CA ILE A 89 -11.92 -13.17 4.18
C ILE A 89 -10.43 -13.27 3.88
N LEU A 90 -10.01 -12.86 2.70
CA LEU A 90 -8.59 -12.62 2.45
C LEU A 90 -8.12 -11.42 3.25
N LYS A 91 -7.00 -11.56 3.94
CA LYS A 91 -6.36 -10.47 4.66
C LYS A 91 -5.53 -9.65 3.68
N GLU A 92 -6.19 -8.69 3.03
CA GLU A 92 -5.57 -7.76 2.07
C GLU A 92 -5.18 -6.41 2.70
N ARG A 93 -5.73 -6.12 3.89
CA ARG A 93 -5.64 -4.83 4.59
C ARG A 93 -5.93 -5.00 6.07
N LEU A 94 -5.51 -4.04 6.88
CA LEU A 94 -5.69 -4.07 8.32
C LEU A 94 -7.16 -3.85 8.70
N PHE A 95 -7.65 -4.63 9.66
CA PHE A 95 -8.96 -4.45 10.26
C PHE A 95 -8.90 -3.55 11.50
N GLY A 96 -10.00 -2.86 11.77
CA GLY A 96 -10.18 -2.13 13.02
C GLY A 96 -11.58 -1.57 13.13
N LEU A 97 -11.79 -0.84 14.21
CA LEU A 97 -13.08 -0.33 14.65
C LEU A 97 -13.25 1.12 14.22
N THR A 98 -14.48 1.48 13.86
CA THR A 98 -14.85 2.87 13.65
C THR A 98 -15.02 3.60 14.99
N GLY A 99 -15.06 4.93 14.97
CA GLY A 99 -15.23 5.73 16.20
C GLY A 99 -16.52 5.44 16.99
N SER A 100 -17.54 4.83 16.38
CA SER A 100 -18.76 4.39 17.09
C SER A 100 -18.69 2.95 17.60
N GLU A 101 -17.68 2.19 17.17
CA GLU A 101 -17.47 0.79 17.53
C GLU A 101 -16.45 0.63 18.66
N GLY A 102 -15.43 1.48 18.72
CA GLY A 102 -14.46 1.53 19.81
C GLY A 102 -14.95 2.35 21.00
N ASN A 103 -14.55 1.94 22.21
CA ASN A 103 -14.86 2.65 23.45
C ASN A 103 -14.00 3.93 23.64
N HIS A 104 -12.87 4.04 22.94
CA HIS A 104 -11.97 5.22 22.93
C HIS A 104 -11.77 5.85 21.54
N GLY A 105 -12.48 5.39 20.51
CA GLY A 105 -12.44 5.97 19.16
C GLY A 105 -12.17 4.94 18.07
N GLU A 106 -11.52 5.40 17.01
CA GLU A 106 -11.03 4.53 15.94
C GLU A 106 -9.86 3.70 16.45
N ASP A 107 -9.83 2.41 16.11
CA ASP A 107 -8.93 1.48 16.79
C ASP A 107 -8.54 0.31 15.88
N VAL A 108 -7.28 0.26 15.49
CA VAL A 108 -6.74 -0.82 14.66
C VAL A 108 -6.56 -2.08 15.50
N LYS A 109 -7.18 -3.20 15.09
CA LYS A 109 -7.18 -4.45 15.87
C LYS A 109 -6.16 -5.46 15.37
N GLU A 110 -5.02 -4.96 14.89
CA GLU A 110 -3.98 -5.73 14.22
C GLU A 110 -2.63 -5.43 14.84
N TYR A 111 -1.70 -6.40 14.80
CA TYR A 111 -0.33 -6.16 15.24
C TYR A 111 0.64 -6.16 14.07
N TYR A 112 1.16 -4.97 13.79
CA TYR A 112 2.14 -4.73 12.76
C TYR A 112 3.19 -3.74 13.25
N PHE A 113 4.39 -3.85 12.70
CA PHE A 113 5.54 -3.08 13.12
C PHE A 113 6.34 -2.66 11.91
N TYR A 114 6.49 -1.36 11.70
CA TYR A 114 7.48 -0.82 10.79
C TYR A 114 8.85 -0.98 11.46
N LEU A 115 9.68 -1.87 10.92
CA LEU A 115 10.96 -2.25 11.53
C LEU A 115 12.11 -1.42 10.97
N ASP A 116 12.06 -1.09 9.68
CA ASP A 116 13.12 -0.33 9.03
C ASP A 116 12.65 0.37 7.75
N SER A 117 13.31 1.47 7.41
CA SER A 117 13.11 2.19 6.13
C SER A 117 14.25 3.19 5.93
N THR A 118 14.73 3.38 4.71
CA THR A 118 15.60 4.53 4.37
C THR A 118 14.79 5.67 3.73
N PRO A 119 15.26 6.94 3.76
CA PRO A 119 14.57 8.09 3.18
C PRO A 119 14.15 7.96 1.71
N THR A 120 14.95 7.26 0.91
CA THR A 120 14.68 6.95 -0.49
C THR A 120 13.95 5.63 -0.67
N HIS A 121 13.60 4.96 0.43
CA HIS A 121 12.95 3.64 0.44
C HIS A 121 13.77 2.60 -0.32
N SER A 122 15.11 2.73 -0.29
CA SER A 122 16.04 1.78 -0.91
C SER A 122 16.11 0.46 -0.15
N TYR A 123 15.82 0.50 1.15
CA TYR A 123 15.52 -0.66 1.99
C TYR A 123 14.28 -0.34 2.84
N MET A 124 13.40 -1.32 3.01
CA MET A 124 12.24 -1.24 3.90
C MET A 124 11.96 -2.62 4.51
N LYS A 125 11.49 -2.63 5.76
CA LYS A 125 11.11 -3.86 6.49
C LYS A 125 9.89 -3.62 7.37
N MET A 126 8.90 -4.49 7.24
CA MET A 126 7.70 -4.52 8.07
C MET A 126 7.48 -5.94 8.60
N LEU A 127 6.94 -6.05 9.82
CA LEU A 127 6.45 -7.29 10.40
C LEU A 127 4.95 -7.21 10.61
N TYR A 128 4.22 -8.24 10.24
CA TYR A 128 2.81 -8.43 10.54
C TYR A 128 2.61 -9.75 11.28
N LYS A 129 1.85 -9.72 12.38
CA LYS A 129 1.51 -10.91 13.19
C LYS A 129 0.18 -11.48 12.71
N TYR A 130 0.21 -12.63 12.04
CA TYR A 130 -0.99 -13.22 11.47
C TYR A 130 -1.45 -14.47 12.23
N PRO A 131 -2.66 -14.49 12.84
CA PRO A 131 -3.13 -15.66 13.57
C PRO A 131 -3.30 -16.91 12.69
N GLN A 132 -3.07 -18.10 13.26
CA GLN A 132 -3.35 -19.39 12.60
C GLN A 132 -4.84 -19.77 12.68
N ALA A 133 -5.54 -19.28 13.70
CA ALA A 133 -6.99 -19.42 13.82
C ALA A 133 -7.71 -18.33 13.01
N ALA A 134 -8.99 -18.53 12.73
CA ALA A 134 -9.81 -17.52 12.08
C ALA A 134 -9.77 -16.21 12.88
N PHE A 135 -9.49 -15.11 12.19
CA PHE A 135 -9.37 -13.79 12.81
C PHE A 135 -10.72 -13.37 13.45
N PRO A 136 -10.71 -12.89 14.71
CA PRO A 136 -11.92 -12.72 15.53
C PRO A 136 -12.68 -11.39 15.28
N TYR A 137 -13.00 -11.07 14.01
CA TYR A 137 -13.63 -9.80 13.62
C TYR A 137 -14.88 -9.44 14.43
N THR A 138 -15.83 -10.38 14.53
CA THR A 138 -17.11 -10.15 15.20
C THR A 138 -16.95 -9.99 16.71
N ASP A 139 -16.07 -10.78 17.34
CA ASP A 139 -15.82 -10.72 18.78
C ASP A 139 -15.25 -9.35 19.17
N LEU A 140 -14.21 -8.91 18.44
CA LEU A 140 -13.61 -7.59 18.61
C LEU A 140 -14.64 -6.46 18.50
N ALA A 141 -15.49 -6.48 17.46
CA ALA A 141 -16.49 -5.43 17.26
C ALA A 141 -17.60 -5.45 18.32
N VAL A 142 -18.11 -6.63 18.69
CA VAL A 142 -19.23 -6.77 19.64
C VAL A 142 -18.81 -6.41 21.06
N GLU A 143 -17.66 -6.90 21.52
CA GLU A 143 -17.21 -6.65 22.88
C GLU A 143 -16.79 -5.18 23.09
N ASN A 144 -16.10 -4.55 22.13
CA ASN A 144 -15.74 -3.13 22.26
C ASN A 144 -16.98 -2.21 22.26
N ARG A 145 -18.01 -2.49 21.46
CA ARG A 145 -19.28 -1.75 21.51
C ARG A 145 -20.00 -1.87 22.86
N ARG A 146 -19.79 -2.96 23.59
CA ARG A 146 -20.39 -3.20 24.91
C ARG A 146 -19.66 -2.42 26.01
N ARG A 147 -18.37 -2.14 25.82
CA ARG A 147 -17.52 -1.44 26.79
C ARG A 147 -17.81 0.04 26.81
N GLY A 148 -17.72 0.62 28.01
CA GLY A 148 -17.89 2.06 28.23
C GLY A 148 -16.55 2.79 28.23
N PHE A 149 -16.64 4.13 28.30
CA PHE A 149 -15.47 5.02 28.35
C PHE A 149 -14.46 4.71 29.47
N PHE A 150 -14.90 4.11 30.58
CA PHE A 150 -14.03 3.78 31.72
C PHE A 150 -13.43 2.37 31.66
N ASP A 151 -13.85 1.54 30.69
CA ASP A 151 -13.27 0.22 30.48
C ASP A 151 -12.02 0.34 29.60
N PHE A 152 -11.07 -0.60 29.74
CA PHE A 152 -9.97 -0.74 28.79
C PHE A 152 -10.48 -1.23 27.43
N GLU A 153 -9.79 -0.89 26.35
CA GLU A 153 -10.02 -1.48 25.03
C GLU A 153 -9.91 -3.00 25.09
N TYR A 154 -10.76 -3.70 24.31
CA TYR A 154 -10.63 -5.14 24.11
C TYR A 154 -9.76 -5.39 22.88
N GLU A 155 -8.58 -5.96 23.12
CA GLU A 155 -7.52 -6.08 22.14
C GLU A 155 -7.47 -7.47 21.49
N LEU A 156 -6.80 -7.58 20.34
CA LEU A 156 -6.64 -8.86 19.65
C LEU A 156 -5.99 -9.92 20.55
N LEU A 157 -5.07 -9.55 21.44
CA LEU A 157 -4.50 -10.46 22.45
C LEU A 157 -5.54 -11.03 23.42
N ASP A 158 -6.55 -10.26 23.79
CA ASP A 158 -7.55 -10.67 24.78
C ASP A 158 -8.48 -11.77 24.26
N THR A 159 -8.61 -11.89 22.94
CA THR A 159 -9.40 -12.93 22.26
C THR A 159 -8.81 -14.34 22.43
N GLY A 160 -7.54 -14.43 22.83
CA GLY A 160 -6.80 -15.68 22.93
C GLY A 160 -6.41 -16.29 21.58
N VAL A 161 -6.58 -15.58 20.46
CA VAL A 161 -6.21 -16.07 19.12
C VAL A 161 -4.70 -16.36 18.99
N PHE A 162 -3.89 -15.74 19.85
CA PHE A 162 -2.44 -15.93 19.93
C PHE A 162 -1.98 -16.93 21.01
N ASN A 163 -2.90 -17.58 21.72
CA ASN A 163 -2.55 -18.59 22.72
C ASN A 163 -1.68 -19.70 22.12
N ASP A 164 -0.77 -20.24 22.94
CA ASP A 164 0.23 -21.23 22.54
C ASP A 164 1.13 -20.79 21.35
N ASN A 165 1.33 -19.49 21.17
CA ASN A 165 2.07 -18.90 20.05
C ASN A 165 1.51 -19.25 18.66
N ARG A 166 0.20 -19.48 18.55
CA ARG A 166 -0.46 -19.90 17.29
C ARG A 166 -0.63 -18.76 16.29
N TYR A 167 0.50 -18.25 15.80
CA TYR A 167 0.57 -17.24 14.75
C TYR A 167 1.75 -17.45 13.82
N PHE A 168 1.69 -16.73 12.71
CA PHE A 168 2.79 -16.52 11.80
C PHE A 168 3.40 -15.15 12.03
N ASP A 169 4.73 -15.08 12.06
CA ASP A 169 5.41 -13.83 11.72
C ASP A 169 5.49 -13.74 10.21
N ILE A 170 4.93 -12.68 9.64
CA ILE A 170 5.05 -12.35 8.23
C ILE A 170 5.97 -11.14 8.13
N VAL A 171 7.22 -11.36 7.70
CA VAL A 171 8.20 -10.31 7.47
C VAL A 171 8.20 -9.95 6.00
N ILE A 172 7.94 -8.69 5.68
CA ILE A 172 7.93 -8.15 4.32
C ILE A 172 9.10 -7.19 4.19
N GLU A 173 9.97 -7.45 3.21
CA GLU A 173 11.14 -6.64 2.93
C GLU A 173 11.19 -6.21 1.46
N TYR A 174 11.59 -4.96 1.26
CA TYR A 174 11.83 -4.38 -0.05
C TYR A 174 13.27 -3.88 -0.14
N ALA A 175 13.96 -4.22 -1.22
CA ALA A 175 15.31 -3.73 -1.52
C ALA A 175 15.36 -3.22 -2.96
N LYS A 176 15.78 -1.98 -3.17
CA LYS A 176 15.92 -1.42 -4.53
C LYS A 176 17.28 -1.78 -5.10
N ALA A 177 17.32 -2.44 -6.25
CA ALA A 177 18.53 -2.53 -7.05
C ALA A 177 18.83 -1.18 -7.74
N ASP A 178 17.76 -0.52 -8.22
CA ASP A 178 17.76 0.77 -8.92
C ASP A 178 16.41 1.50 -8.64
N GLN A 179 16.23 2.73 -9.13
CA GLN A 179 15.06 3.58 -8.90
C GLN A 179 13.70 2.94 -9.28
N ASN A 180 13.70 2.03 -10.26
CA ASN A 180 12.52 1.30 -10.75
C ASN A 180 12.79 -0.21 -10.86
N ASP A 181 13.64 -0.74 -9.98
CA ASP A 181 13.97 -2.17 -9.87
C ASP A 181 13.97 -2.57 -8.39
N ILE A 182 12.97 -3.37 -7.99
CA ILE A 182 12.63 -3.63 -6.60
C ILE A 182 12.60 -5.14 -6.37
N LEU A 183 13.45 -5.60 -5.47
CA LEU A 183 13.46 -6.95 -4.93
C LEU A 183 12.51 -7.01 -3.73
N ILE A 184 11.76 -8.10 -3.63
CA ILE A 184 10.70 -8.31 -2.65
C ILE A 184 10.95 -9.65 -1.98
N ASN A 185 11.20 -9.65 -0.67
CA ASN A 185 11.32 -10.84 0.14
C ASN A 185 10.15 -10.90 1.14
N ILE A 186 9.44 -12.02 1.17
CA ILE A 186 8.36 -12.25 2.15
C ILE A 186 8.66 -13.55 2.87
N THR A 187 8.90 -13.48 4.17
CA THR A 187 9.18 -14.63 5.02
C THR A 187 8.02 -14.90 5.95
N ALA A 188 7.50 -16.13 5.95
CA ALA A 188 6.49 -16.60 6.89
C ALA A 188 7.13 -17.59 7.87
N THR A 189 7.03 -17.31 9.16
CA THR A 189 7.54 -18.16 10.26
C THR A 189 6.38 -18.67 11.11
N ASN A 190 6.24 -19.99 11.24
CA ASN A 190 5.25 -20.60 12.12
C ASN A 190 5.77 -20.66 13.57
N HIS A 191 5.16 -19.91 14.49
CA HIS A 191 5.51 -19.93 15.91
C HIS A 191 4.72 -20.96 16.74
N GLY A 192 3.69 -21.55 16.14
CA GLY A 192 2.79 -22.48 16.79
C GLY A 192 3.39 -23.89 16.97
N PRO A 193 2.75 -24.73 17.80
CA PRO A 193 3.24 -26.07 18.12
C PRO A 193 2.93 -27.11 17.03
N ASP A 194 2.07 -26.77 16.07
CA ASP A 194 1.59 -27.68 15.01
C ASP A 194 1.95 -27.13 13.62
N SER A 195 2.04 -28.03 12.63
CA SER A 195 2.12 -27.61 11.23
C SER A 195 0.89 -26.82 10.84
N ALA A 196 1.07 -25.74 10.09
CA ALA A 196 -0.01 -24.86 9.66
C ALA A 196 0.21 -24.36 8.22
N ASP A 197 -0.89 -24.29 7.48
CA ASP A 197 -0.89 -23.77 6.12
C ASP A 197 -1.02 -22.24 6.11
N CYS A 198 -0.22 -21.58 5.28
CA CYS A 198 -0.29 -20.14 5.07
C CYS A 198 -0.20 -19.85 3.57
N TYR A 199 -1.23 -19.20 3.05
CA TYR A 199 -1.29 -18.78 1.66
C TYR A 199 -0.81 -17.34 1.54
N LEU A 200 0.15 -17.10 0.64
CA LEU A 200 0.65 -15.78 0.31
C LEU A 200 0.25 -15.42 -1.11
N LEU A 201 -0.31 -14.22 -1.28
CA LEU A 201 -0.74 -13.66 -2.55
C LEU A 201 -0.15 -12.26 -2.74
N PRO A 202 1.17 -12.14 -2.96
CA PRO A 202 1.74 -10.89 -3.47
C PRO A 202 1.00 -10.46 -4.74
N THR A 203 0.38 -9.29 -4.67
CA THR A 203 -0.63 -8.83 -5.63
C THR A 203 -0.17 -7.51 -6.25
N LEU A 204 -0.25 -7.43 -7.58
CA LEU A 204 0.04 -6.26 -8.39
C LEU A 204 -1.26 -5.78 -9.04
N TRP A 205 -1.57 -4.48 -8.98
CA TRP A 205 -2.76 -3.92 -9.63
C TRP A 205 -2.61 -2.47 -10.03
N PHE A 206 -3.47 -2.04 -10.94
CA PHE A 206 -3.61 -0.62 -11.28
C PHE A 206 -4.70 0.05 -10.44
N ARG A 207 -4.43 1.26 -9.94
CA ARG A 207 -5.49 2.12 -9.40
C ARG A 207 -6.53 2.37 -10.49
N ASN A 208 -7.81 2.26 -10.14
CA ASN A 208 -8.86 2.39 -11.12
C ASN A 208 -8.98 3.85 -11.60
N THR A 209 -8.56 4.13 -12.84
CA THR A 209 -8.66 5.45 -13.48
C THR A 209 -9.66 5.45 -14.64
N TRP A 210 -10.25 4.31 -15.00
CA TRP A 210 -11.07 4.14 -16.20
C TRP A 210 -12.57 4.07 -15.93
N SER A 211 -13.00 3.83 -14.70
CA SER A 211 -14.43 3.60 -14.39
C SER A 211 -15.24 4.87 -14.13
N TRP A 212 -14.59 6.04 -14.14
CA TRP A 212 -15.17 7.30 -13.63
C TRP A 212 -15.77 8.21 -14.72
N GLY A 213 -15.69 7.81 -15.98
CA GLY A 213 -16.33 8.55 -17.09
C GLY A 213 -15.48 9.67 -17.71
N TYR A 214 -14.18 9.72 -17.38
CA TYR A 214 -13.23 10.63 -18.01
C TYR A 214 -12.47 9.92 -19.14
N PRO A 215 -12.46 10.45 -20.39
CA PRO A 215 -11.82 9.78 -21.53
C PRO A 215 -10.33 9.50 -21.36
N ALA A 216 -9.62 10.30 -20.57
CA ALA A 216 -8.21 10.12 -20.25
C ALA A 216 -7.96 10.01 -18.73
N GLY A 217 -8.90 9.42 -18.01
CA GLY A 217 -8.87 9.32 -16.55
C GLY A 217 -9.16 10.65 -15.83
N PRO A 218 -9.41 10.62 -14.51
CA PRO A 218 -9.80 11.80 -13.73
C PRO A 218 -8.85 12.99 -13.79
N MET A 219 -7.58 12.74 -14.11
CA MET A 219 -6.53 13.77 -14.22
C MET A 219 -6.20 14.11 -15.68
N GLY A 220 -6.85 13.47 -16.66
CA GLY A 220 -6.65 13.73 -18.08
C GLY A 220 -5.33 13.21 -18.67
N ASP A 221 -4.60 12.36 -17.96
CA ASP A 221 -3.26 11.89 -18.32
C ASP A 221 -3.16 10.38 -18.62
N VAL A 222 -4.25 9.62 -18.47
CA VAL A 222 -4.33 8.17 -18.74
C VAL A 222 -5.34 7.88 -19.86
N PRO A 223 -4.95 8.01 -21.14
CA PRO A 223 -5.84 7.90 -22.29
C PRO A 223 -6.35 6.48 -22.59
N THR A 224 -5.78 5.45 -21.94
CA THR A 224 -6.10 4.05 -22.20
C THR A 224 -6.17 3.25 -20.90
N LYS A 225 -7.11 2.29 -20.83
CA LYS A 225 -7.16 1.31 -19.72
C LYS A 225 -5.84 0.53 -19.70
N PRO A 226 -5.14 0.45 -18.55
CA PRO A 226 -3.90 -0.30 -18.44
C PRO A 226 -4.15 -1.81 -18.47
N CYS A 227 -3.11 -2.61 -18.62
CA CYS A 227 -3.24 -4.05 -18.80
C CYS A 227 -2.12 -4.83 -18.11
N LEU A 228 -2.52 -5.79 -17.28
CA LEU A 228 -1.69 -6.87 -16.79
C LEU A 228 -1.91 -8.10 -17.68
N ARG A 229 -0.83 -8.80 -18.04
CA ARG A 229 -0.91 -10.10 -18.72
C ARG A 229 0.20 -11.04 -18.29
N ARG A 230 -0.04 -12.34 -18.39
CA ARG A 230 1.03 -13.33 -18.24
C ARG A 230 2.13 -13.08 -19.26
N LEU A 231 3.37 -13.05 -18.78
CA LEU A 231 4.57 -13.01 -19.60
C LEU A 231 5.20 -14.40 -19.63
N ASN A 232 5.37 -14.95 -20.83
CA ASN A 232 6.06 -16.23 -21.01
C ASN A 232 7.56 -15.99 -21.01
N ARG A 233 8.25 -16.48 -19.99
CA ARG A 233 9.70 -16.37 -19.87
C ARG A 233 10.42 -17.63 -20.35
N PRO A 234 11.63 -17.51 -20.92
CA PRO A 234 12.44 -18.66 -21.32
C PRO A 234 12.87 -19.57 -20.15
N ASP A 235 13.06 -18.99 -18.97
CA ASP A 235 13.45 -19.69 -17.73
C ASP A 235 12.28 -20.43 -17.05
N GLY A 236 11.05 -20.27 -17.56
CA GLY A 236 9.85 -20.91 -17.02
C GLY A 236 9.28 -20.28 -15.74
N LEU A 237 9.89 -19.20 -15.24
CA LEU A 237 9.40 -18.50 -14.05
C LEU A 237 8.05 -17.83 -14.30
N ALA A 238 7.21 -17.78 -13.26
CA ALA A 238 5.95 -17.06 -13.32
C ALA A 238 6.22 -15.55 -13.42
N ALA A 239 5.65 -14.91 -14.45
CA ALA A 239 5.80 -13.47 -14.63
C ALA A 239 4.54 -12.79 -15.15
N VAL A 240 4.36 -11.55 -14.71
CA VAL A 240 3.30 -10.63 -15.13
C VAL A 240 3.95 -9.43 -15.79
N GLU A 241 3.52 -9.09 -17.00
CA GLU A 241 3.82 -7.80 -17.63
C GLU A 241 2.70 -6.81 -17.31
N ALA A 242 3.06 -5.62 -16.87
CA ALA A 242 2.17 -4.53 -16.48
C ALA A 242 2.40 -3.33 -17.38
N MET A 243 1.46 -3.04 -18.27
CA MET A 243 1.55 -1.95 -19.27
C MET A 243 0.66 -0.78 -18.84
N HIS A 244 1.26 0.40 -18.68
CA HIS A 244 0.55 1.63 -18.37
C HIS A 244 1.11 2.82 -19.17
N PHE A 245 0.23 3.68 -19.67
CA PHE A 245 0.62 4.82 -20.52
C PHE A 245 1.58 5.79 -19.81
N THR A 246 1.23 6.21 -18.59
CA THR A 246 1.97 7.21 -17.79
C THR A 246 3.08 6.61 -16.91
N ALA A 247 2.90 5.42 -16.35
CA ALA A 247 3.91 4.77 -15.52
C ALA A 247 4.97 3.98 -16.32
N GLY A 248 4.67 3.61 -17.56
CA GLY A 248 5.52 2.73 -18.39
C GLY A 248 5.18 1.26 -18.22
N THR A 249 6.06 0.40 -18.75
CA THR A 249 5.88 -1.06 -18.70
C THR A 249 6.77 -1.66 -17.63
N TYR A 250 6.18 -2.42 -16.72
CA TYR A 250 6.87 -3.18 -15.69
C TYR A 250 6.72 -4.68 -15.90
N GLN A 251 7.62 -5.43 -15.29
CA GLN A 251 7.52 -6.87 -15.17
C GLN A 251 7.67 -7.26 -13.70
N LEU A 252 6.75 -8.07 -13.19
CA LEU A 252 6.88 -8.77 -11.92
C LEU A 252 7.26 -10.23 -12.20
N VAL A 253 8.37 -10.70 -11.63
CA VAL A 253 8.80 -12.10 -11.69
C VAL A 253 8.69 -12.72 -10.30
N ALA A 254 8.16 -13.94 -10.22
CA ALA A 254 7.93 -14.68 -8.99
C ALA A 254 8.69 -16.02 -9.02
N GLU A 255 9.55 -16.25 -8.03
CA GLU A 255 10.25 -17.52 -7.83
C GLU A 255 9.37 -18.50 -7.06
N GLY A 256 9.45 -19.81 -7.35
CA GLY A 256 8.84 -20.85 -6.49
C GLY A 256 7.34 -21.08 -6.67
N THR A 257 6.68 -20.43 -7.64
CA THR A 257 5.29 -20.73 -8.02
C THR A 257 5.08 -20.68 -9.54
N SER A 258 4.11 -21.44 -10.03
CA SER A 258 3.62 -21.37 -11.41
C SER A 258 2.21 -20.80 -11.52
N THR A 259 1.54 -20.58 -10.37
CA THR A 259 0.13 -20.20 -10.32
C THR A 259 0.01 -18.69 -10.26
N LEU A 260 -0.49 -18.12 -11.36
CA LEU A 260 -0.84 -16.70 -11.46
C LEU A 260 -2.36 -16.56 -11.60
N LEU A 261 -2.95 -15.73 -10.76
CA LEU A 261 -4.36 -15.36 -10.79
C LEU A 261 -4.51 -13.98 -11.42
N PHE A 262 -5.56 -13.77 -12.22
CA PHE A 262 -5.84 -12.51 -12.90
C PHE A 262 -7.31 -12.11 -12.73
N THR A 263 -7.57 -10.82 -12.60
CA THR A 263 -8.91 -10.22 -12.54
C THR A 263 -8.83 -8.73 -12.90
N ASP A 264 -9.96 -8.02 -12.90
CA ASP A 264 -9.98 -6.57 -12.94
C ASP A 264 -10.16 -5.93 -11.56
N ASN A 265 -9.47 -4.82 -11.31
CA ASN A 265 -9.76 -3.93 -10.19
C ASN A 265 -11.02 -3.10 -10.51
N GLU A 266 -12.15 -3.78 -10.63
CA GLU A 266 -13.47 -3.22 -10.95
C GLU A 266 -14.48 -3.59 -9.87
N THR A 267 -15.38 -2.67 -9.53
CA THR A 267 -16.40 -2.92 -8.49
C THR A 267 -17.28 -4.10 -8.88
N ASN A 268 -17.53 -5.01 -7.94
CA ASN A 268 -18.55 -6.04 -8.05
C ASN A 268 -19.94 -5.40 -7.95
N ALA A 269 -20.46 -4.95 -9.09
CA ALA A 269 -21.75 -4.27 -9.21
C ALA A 269 -22.93 -5.17 -8.83
N GLU A 270 -22.81 -6.49 -9.03
CA GLU A 270 -23.85 -7.45 -8.65
C GLU A 270 -24.03 -7.46 -7.13
N ARG A 271 -22.92 -7.47 -6.39
CA ARG A 271 -22.91 -7.45 -4.93
C ARG A 271 -23.44 -6.14 -4.35
N HIS A 272 -23.02 -5.00 -4.91
CA HIS A 272 -23.27 -3.68 -4.30
C HIS A 272 -24.51 -2.97 -4.80
N TYR A 273 -24.89 -3.21 -6.06
CA TYR A 273 -25.95 -2.46 -6.74
C TYR A 273 -27.04 -3.37 -7.32
N GLY A 274 -26.90 -4.70 -7.24
CA GLY A 274 -27.80 -5.64 -7.89
C GLY A 274 -27.80 -5.52 -9.41
N LEU A 275 -26.74 -4.92 -9.98
CA LEU A 275 -26.58 -4.70 -11.42
C LEU A 275 -25.60 -5.74 -11.98
N PRO A 276 -25.82 -6.28 -13.19
CA PRO A 276 -24.87 -7.20 -13.81
C PRO A 276 -23.47 -6.59 -13.92
N ASN A 277 -22.45 -7.40 -13.65
CA ASN A 277 -21.07 -6.97 -13.88
C ASN A 277 -20.80 -6.85 -15.38
N ALA A 278 -19.99 -5.86 -15.78
CA ALA A 278 -19.59 -5.69 -17.19
C ALA A 278 -18.79 -6.90 -17.71
N ASN A 279 -18.05 -7.55 -16.82
CA ASN A 279 -17.39 -8.84 -17.04
C ASN A 279 -17.35 -9.61 -15.69
N PRO A 280 -17.20 -10.95 -15.68
CA PRO A 280 -17.28 -11.73 -14.45
C PRO A 280 -16.05 -11.63 -13.52
N TYR A 281 -14.95 -11.02 -13.98
CA TYR A 281 -13.66 -10.97 -13.28
C TYR A 281 -13.48 -9.62 -12.58
N VAL A 282 -14.10 -9.48 -11.41
CA VAL A 282 -14.14 -8.23 -10.62
C VAL A 282 -13.20 -8.25 -9.41
N LYS A 283 -13.12 -7.15 -8.65
CA LYS A 283 -12.10 -6.89 -7.62
C LYS A 283 -11.93 -8.00 -6.58
N ASP A 284 -13.01 -8.68 -6.21
CA ASP A 284 -13.06 -9.74 -5.20
C ASP A 284 -12.80 -11.16 -5.74
N ALA A 285 -12.43 -11.30 -7.02
CA ALA A 285 -12.21 -12.61 -7.66
C ALA A 285 -11.25 -13.52 -6.88
N PHE A 286 -10.14 -12.99 -6.33
CA PHE A 286 -9.18 -13.81 -5.58
C PHE A 286 -9.77 -14.33 -4.28
N HIS A 287 -10.61 -13.52 -3.62
CA HIS A 287 -11.33 -13.95 -2.44
C HIS A 287 -12.35 -15.05 -2.78
N ARG A 288 -13.12 -14.88 -3.85
CA ARG A 288 -14.06 -15.90 -4.32
C ARG A 288 -13.35 -17.20 -4.74
N TYR A 289 -12.22 -17.08 -5.42
CA TYR A 289 -11.41 -18.21 -5.85
C TYR A 289 -10.87 -19.02 -4.66
N LEU A 290 -10.19 -18.35 -3.71
CA LEU A 290 -9.46 -19.05 -2.66
C LEU A 290 -10.34 -19.38 -1.44
N VAL A 291 -11.18 -18.44 -1.00
CA VAL A 291 -11.99 -18.58 0.22
C VAL A 291 -13.31 -19.28 -0.06
N ASN A 292 -13.99 -18.96 -1.17
CA ASN A 292 -15.27 -19.57 -1.52
C ASN A 292 -15.14 -20.81 -2.41
N GLY A 293 -13.95 -21.08 -2.97
CA GLY A 293 -13.71 -22.19 -3.90
C GLY A 293 -14.29 -21.99 -5.30
N GLU A 294 -14.63 -20.77 -5.70
CA GLU A 294 -15.17 -20.43 -7.01
C GLU A 294 -14.04 -20.35 -8.06
N THR A 295 -13.61 -21.50 -8.61
CA THR A 295 -12.44 -21.56 -9.51
C THR A 295 -12.55 -20.71 -10.77
N GLU A 296 -13.77 -20.49 -11.26
CA GLU A 296 -14.07 -19.67 -12.45
C GLU A 296 -14.12 -18.17 -12.16
N ALA A 297 -13.89 -17.73 -10.92
CA ALA A 297 -13.92 -16.32 -10.54
C ALA A 297 -12.74 -15.52 -11.12
N VAL A 298 -11.64 -16.18 -11.48
CA VAL A 298 -10.42 -15.56 -12.05
C VAL A 298 -10.38 -15.69 -13.56
N ASN A 299 -9.73 -14.75 -14.24
CA ASN A 299 -9.68 -14.70 -15.69
C ASN A 299 -8.77 -15.79 -16.29
N PRO A 300 -9.31 -16.80 -17.00
CA PRO A 300 -8.53 -17.88 -17.58
C PRO A 300 -7.67 -17.41 -18.77
N SER A 301 -7.96 -16.26 -19.35
CA SER A 301 -7.10 -15.64 -20.37
C SER A 301 -5.82 -15.03 -19.79
N GLN A 302 -5.65 -15.03 -18.47
CA GLN A 302 -4.46 -14.54 -17.77
C GLN A 302 -4.13 -13.09 -18.11
N THR A 303 -5.17 -12.26 -18.14
CA THR A 303 -5.12 -10.81 -18.37
C THR A 303 -6.07 -10.08 -17.41
N GLY A 304 -5.86 -8.78 -17.22
CA GLY A 304 -6.76 -7.94 -16.41
C GLY A 304 -6.07 -6.66 -15.95
N THR A 305 -6.48 -6.14 -14.81
CA THR A 305 -5.87 -4.96 -14.14
C THR A 305 -5.42 -5.24 -12.71
N LYS A 306 -5.64 -6.47 -12.21
CA LYS A 306 -5.15 -6.99 -10.93
C LYS A 306 -4.66 -8.43 -11.13
N ALA A 307 -3.47 -8.75 -10.61
CA ALA A 307 -2.85 -10.08 -10.73
C ALA A 307 -2.15 -10.47 -9.42
N ALA A 308 -2.13 -11.75 -9.08
CA ALA A 308 -1.42 -12.25 -7.91
C ALA A 308 -0.65 -13.54 -8.22
N ALA A 309 0.53 -13.68 -7.63
CA ALA A 309 1.22 -14.96 -7.59
C ALA A 309 0.77 -15.73 -6.34
N LEU A 310 0.24 -16.95 -6.51
CA LEU A 310 -0.29 -17.74 -5.41
C LEU A 310 0.77 -18.69 -4.88
N TYR A 311 1.06 -18.58 -3.59
CA TYR A 311 1.90 -19.50 -2.84
C TYR A 311 1.07 -20.20 -1.76
N GLN A 312 1.22 -21.51 -1.65
CA GLN A 312 0.68 -22.31 -0.56
C GLN A 312 1.85 -22.88 0.22
N LEU A 313 2.11 -22.33 1.40
CA LEU A 313 3.15 -22.80 2.30
C LEU A 313 2.52 -23.74 3.32
N SER A 314 3.19 -24.87 3.58
CA SER A 314 2.87 -25.73 4.72
C SER A 314 4.09 -25.71 5.64
N LEU A 315 3.95 -25.04 6.78
CA LEU A 315 5.07 -24.71 7.67
C LEU A 315 5.03 -25.61 8.90
N ALA A 316 6.07 -26.39 9.15
CA ALA A 316 6.27 -27.12 10.38
C ALA A 316 6.46 -26.17 11.59
N PRO A 317 6.34 -26.66 12.84
CA PRO A 317 6.58 -25.85 14.04
C PRO A 317 7.97 -25.21 14.02
N GLY A 318 8.04 -23.89 14.17
CA GLY A 318 9.29 -23.11 14.12
C GLY A 318 9.88 -22.93 12.71
N GLU A 319 9.29 -23.50 11.66
CA GLU A 319 9.79 -23.39 10.30
C GLU A 319 9.57 -21.97 9.76
N SER A 320 10.55 -21.50 8.98
CA SER A 320 10.45 -20.28 8.18
C SER A 320 10.65 -20.61 6.71
N GLN A 321 9.77 -20.10 5.85
CA GLN A 321 9.96 -20.14 4.40
C GLN A 321 9.86 -18.73 3.83
N SER A 322 10.72 -18.44 2.85
CA SER A 322 10.74 -17.18 2.12
C SER A 322 10.29 -17.37 0.69
N ILE A 323 9.60 -16.36 0.16
CA ILE A 323 9.30 -16.23 -1.26
C ILE A 323 9.95 -14.97 -1.82
N HIS A 324 10.44 -15.05 -3.05
CA HIS A 324 11.15 -13.96 -3.71
C HIS A 324 10.43 -13.50 -4.97
N LEU A 325 10.29 -12.19 -5.11
CA LEU A 325 9.79 -11.54 -6.31
C LEU A 325 10.68 -10.36 -6.70
N ARG A 326 10.61 -9.97 -7.98
CA ARG A 326 11.29 -8.77 -8.49
C ARG A 326 10.39 -8.00 -9.43
N LEU A 327 10.19 -6.71 -9.14
CA LEU A 327 9.41 -5.77 -9.95
C LEU A 327 10.35 -4.77 -10.63
N THR A 328 10.40 -4.81 -11.96
CA THR A 328 11.33 -4.00 -12.75
C THR A 328 10.62 -3.27 -13.88
N GLN A 329 10.91 -1.99 -14.08
CA GLN A 329 10.50 -1.27 -15.28
C GLN A 329 11.31 -1.74 -16.49
N ILE A 330 10.64 -2.25 -17.51
CA ILE A 330 11.25 -2.78 -18.74
C ILE A 330 11.09 -1.84 -19.93
N GLN A 331 10.16 -0.88 -19.88
CA GLN A 331 10.01 0.18 -20.89
C GLN A 331 9.60 1.50 -20.24
N PRO A 332 10.08 2.66 -20.76
CA PRO A 332 9.69 3.96 -20.24
C PRO A 332 8.20 4.25 -20.50
N PRO A 333 7.61 5.24 -19.81
CA PRO A 333 6.30 5.77 -20.11
C PRO A 333 6.14 6.15 -21.57
N THR A 334 4.97 5.87 -22.15
CA THR A 334 4.61 6.43 -23.46
C THR A 334 4.41 7.93 -23.37
N ALA A 335 3.89 8.42 -22.23
CA ALA A 335 3.74 9.85 -21.95
C ALA A 335 5.08 10.61 -21.87
N ASN A 336 6.19 9.91 -21.56
CA ASN A 336 7.52 10.50 -21.45
C ASN A 336 8.60 9.48 -21.85
N PRO A 337 8.88 9.33 -23.16
CA PRO A 337 9.85 8.35 -23.67
C PRO A 337 11.31 8.61 -23.23
N GLU A 338 11.62 9.82 -22.76
CA GLU A 338 12.95 10.21 -22.27
C GLU A 338 13.11 9.98 -20.75
N ALA A 339 12.09 9.44 -20.09
CA ALA A 339 12.15 9.16 -18.66
C ALA A 339 13.34 8.25 -18.32
N PRO A 340 14.05 8.49 -17.20
CA PRO A 340 15.21 7.68 -16.85
C PRO A 340 14.79 6.23 -16.56
N MET A 341 15.53 5.29 -17.13
CA MET A 341 15.30 3.85 -17.04
C MET A 341 16.33 3.18 -16.12
N PRO A 342 16.03 2.00 -15.55
CA PRO A 342 17.05 1.19 -14.89
C PRO A 342 18.27 0.98 -15.78
N SER A 343 19.45 0.83 -15.16
CA SER A 343 20.68 0.62 -15.92
C SER A 343 20.56 -0.59 -16.85
N ARG A 344 21.23 -0.53 -18.01
CA ARG A 344 21.25 -1.65 -18.98
C ARG A 344 21.69 -2.96 -18.34
N GLN A 345 22.60 -2.90 -17.36
CA GLN A 345 23.05 -4.06 -16.61
C GLN A 345 21.92 -4.64 -15.75
N SER A 346 21.16 -3.81 -15.03
CA SER A 346 19.96 -4.23 -14.27
C SER A 346 18.93 -4.89 -15.18
N LEU A 347 18.66 -4.29 -16.35
CA LEU A 347 17.70 -4.83 -17.30
C LEU A 347 18.13 -6.21 -17.84
N ILE A 348 19.41 -6.38 -18.19
CA ILE A 348 19.93 -7.68 -18.67
C ILE A 348 19.87 -8.73 -17.56
N ALA A 349 20.33 -8.40 -16.35
CA ALA A 349 20.29 -9.31 -15.21
C ALA A 349 18.86 -9.81 -14.94
N ASN A 350 17.87 -8.92 -15.02
CA ASN A 350 16.45 -9.26 -14.84
C ASN A 350 15.86 -10.15 -15.93
N ILE A 351 16.33 -9.99 -17.16
CA ILE A 351 15.83 -10.78 -18.28
C ILE A 351 16.42 -12.19 -18.24
N GLU A 352 17.69 -12.35 -17.87
CA GLU A 352 18.39 -13.63 -17.97
C GLU A 352 18.36 -14.44 -16.67
N SER A 353 18.51 -13.79 -15.52
CA SER A 353 18.64 -14.47 -14.21
C SER A 353 18.19 -13.55 -13.07
N PRO A 354 16.87 -13.30 -12.93
CA PRO A 354 16.32 -12.22 -12.10
C PRO A 354 16.63 -12.31 -10.61
N PHE A 355 17.06 -13.48 -10.13
CA PHE A 355 17.35 -13.74 -8.72
C PHE A 355 18.83 -14.05 -8.44
N ALA A 356 19.71 -13.97 -9.45
CA ALA A 356 21.13 -14.34 -9.27
C ALA A 356 21.91 -13.39 -8.35
N ASP A 357 21.51 -12.11 -8.29
CA ASP A 357 22.10 -11.05 -7.47
C ASP A 357 21.23 -10.71 -6.25
N PHE A 358 20.19 -11.51 -5.97
CA PHE A 358 19.14 -11.16 -5.02
C PHE A 358 19.66 -11.00 -3.58
N ASP A 359 20.34 -12.02 -3.06
CA ASP A 359 20.86 -12.03 -1.70
C ASP A 359 21.94 -10.96 -1.49
N ASP A 360 22.83 -10.80 -2.49
CA ASP A 360 23.91 -9.80 -2.45
C ASP A 360 23.33 -8.37 -2.41
N LEU A 361 22.32 -8.07 -3.23
CA LEU A 361 21.66 -6.77 -3.23
C LEU A 361 20.89 -6.51 -1.93
N PHE A 362 20.22 -7.53 -1.36
CA PHE A 362 19.56 -7.40 -0.07
C PHE A 362 20.55 -7.11 1.05
N ALA A 363 21.66 -7.85 1.11
CA ALA A 363 22.73 -7.62 2.09
C ALA A 363 23.35 -6.22 1.91
N GLN A 364 23.56 -5.80 0.67
CA GLN A 364 24.06 -4.47 0.36
C GLN A 364 23.10 -3.36 0.86
N ARG A 365 21.81 -3.46 0.56
CA ARG A 365 20.81 -2.46 0.97
C ARG A 365 20.66 -2.38 2.49
N GLN A 366 20.75 -3.51 3.19
CA GLN A 366 20.81 -3.56 4.66
C GLN A 366 22.05 -2.87 5.22
N SER A 367 23.24 -3.20 4.71
CA SER A 367 24.50 -2.57 5.13
C SER A 367 24.49 -1.06 4.91
N GLU A 368 23.96 -0.59 3.77
CA GLU A 368 23.85 0.84 3.48
C GLU A 368 22.85 1.56 4.39
N ALA A 369 21.76 0.89 4.80
CA ALA A 369 20.84 1.41 5.79
C ALA A 369 21.53 1.54 7.17
N ASP A 370 22.30 0.53 7.58
CA ASP A 370 23.10 0.55 8.81
C ASP A 370 24.12 1.70 8.79
N GLU A 371 24.86 1.87 7.69
CA GLU A 371 25.79 2.98 7.50
C GLU A 371 25.11 4.35 7.58
N PHE A 372 23.94 4.50 6.92
CA PHE A 372 23.18 5.74 6.95
C PHE A 372 22.75 6.10 8.37
N TYR A 373 22.15 5.16 9.09
CA TYR A 373 21.71 5.41 10.46
C TYR A 373 22.89 5.66 11.40
N ALA A 374 24.00 4.92 11.26
CA ALA A 374 25.22 5.21 12.01
C ALA A 374 25.76 6.64 11.77
N ALA A 375 25.59 7.17 10.56
CA ALA A 375 26.03 8.53 10.21
C ALA A 375 25.09 9.64 10.74
N VAL A 376 23.79 9.38 10.86
CA VAL A 376 22.78 10.36 11.31
C VAL A 376 22.63 10.36 12.85
N GLN A 377 22.79 9.21 13.48
CA GLN A 377 22.64 9.04 14.92
C GLN A 377 23.81 9.67 15.69
N LYS A 378 23.51 10.27 16.84
CA LYS A 378 24.56 10.87 17.68
C LYS A 378 25.44 9.76 18.29
N PRO A 379 26.78 9.90 18.30
CA PRO A 379 27.66 8.90 18.89
C PRO A 379 27.45 8.64 20.39
N SER A 380 26.82 9.58 21.10
CA SER A 380 26.53 9.46 22.54
C SER A 380 25.33 8.59 22.86
N LEU A 381 24.50 8.21 21.88
CA LEU A 381 23.36 7.33 22.09
C LEU A 381 23.85 5.90 22.39
N SER A 382 23.22 5.25 23.36
CA SER A 382 23.32 3.81 23.56
C SER A 382 22.73 3.04 22.37
N GLU A 383 23.08 1.76 22.24
CA GLU A 383 22.53 0.92 21.17
C GLU A 383 21.01 0.76 21.25
N ASP A 384 20.43 0.84 22.44
CA ASP A 384 18.98 0.78 22.61
C ASP A 384 18.29 2.06 22.11
N GLU A 385 18.81 3.23 22.49
CA GLU A 385 18.32 4.52 22.00
C GLU A 385 18.45 4.63 20.48
N LYS A 386 19.53 4.11 19.89
CA LYS A 386 19.71 4.04 18.44
C LYS A 386 18.64 3.18 17.77
N ARG A 387 18.32 2.01 18.33
CA ARG A 387 17.25 1.14 17.81
C ARG A 387 15.89 1.83 17.86
N VAL A 388 15.55 2.42 19.00
CA VAL A 388 14.29 3.17 19.17
C VAL A 388 14.20 4.31 18.16
N GLN A 389 15.27 5.09 17.99
CA GLN A 389 15.29 6.21 17.04
C GLN A 389 15.14 5.73 15.58
N ARG A 390 15.85 4.67 15.17
CA ARG A 390 15.74 4.11 13.82
C ARG A 390 14.32 3.62 13.53
N GLN A 391 13.73 2.91 14.49
CA GLN A 391 12.37 2.40 14.34
C GLN A 391 11.33 3.54 14.29
N ALA A 392 11.52 4.61 15.08
CA ALA A 392 10.69 5.81 14.99
C ALA A 392 10.79 6.48 13.60
N PHE A 393 12.00 6.58 13.04
CA PHE A 393 12.16 7.05 11.66
C PHE A 393 11.51 6.10 10.64
N ALA A 394 11.60 4.79 10.83
CA ALA A 394 10.90 3.83 9.99
C ALA A 394 9.38 4.08 10.01
N GLY A 395 8.78 4.31 11.18
CA GLY A 395 7.36 4.68 11.29
C GLY A 395 7.00 5.94 10.49
N MET A 396 7.80 7.01 10.60
CA MET A 396 7.59 8.24 9.81
C MET A 396 7.71 8.00 8.30
N LEU A 397 8.67 7.18 7.87
CA LEU A 397 8.93 6.92 6.45
C LEU A 397 7.90 5.98 5.84
N TRP A 398 7.48 4.95 6.57
CA TRP A 398 6.36 4.09 6.20
C TRP A 398 5.03 4.84 6.20
N SER A 399 4.89 5.92 6.98
CA SER A 399 3.66 6.74 7.05
C SER A 399 3.52 7.81 5.94
N LYS A 400 4.35 7.78 4.90
CA LYS A 400 4.19 8.63 3.70
C LYS A 400 3.13 8.07 2.74
N GLN A 401 2.07 8.80 2.44
CA GLN A 401 0.95 8.35 1.60
C GLN A 401 0.77 9.28 0.38
N LEU A 402 0.40 8.76 -0.79
CA LEU A 402 -0.23 9.62 -1.79
C LEU A 402 -1.60 10.07 -1.26
N PHE A 403 -1.80 11.38 -1.19
CA PHE A 403 -3.09 11.96 -0.87
C PHE A 403 -3.65 12.66 -2.09
N TYR A 404 -4.57 11.98 -2.79
CA TYR A 404 -5.29 12.51 -3.95
C TYR A 404 -6.68 13.00 -3.55
N TYR A 405 -6.96 14.30 -3.64
CA TYR A 405 -8.27 14.84 -3.33
C TYR A 405 -8.52 16.13 -4.10
N ASP A 406 -9.36 16.04 -5.12
CA ASP A 406 -9.83 17.18 -5.91
C ASP A 406 -11.23 17.52 -5.41
N ILE A 407 -11.34 18.62 -4.64
CA ILE A 407 -12.60 18.98 -4.00
C ILE A 407 -13.68 19.34 -5.03
N GLU A 408 -13.31 20.03 -6.12
CA GLU A 408 -14.25 20.37 -7.20
C GLU A 408 -14.86 19.10 -7.80
N GLN A 409 -14.01 18.13 -8.20
CA GLN A 409 -14.49 16.84 -8.70
C GLN A 409 -15.29 16.06 -7.66
N TRP A 410 -14.91 16.13 -6.38
CA TRP A 410 -15.62 15.44 -5.31
C TRP A 410 -17.02 16.02 -5.07
N LEU A 411 -17.16 17.34 -5.09
CA LEU A 411 -18.44 18.03 -4.94
C LEU A 411 -19.38 17.75 -6.13
N MET A 412 -18.84 17.80 -7.36
CA MET A 412 -19.63 17.53 -8.58
C MET A 412 -19.96 16.04 -8.78
N GLY A 413 -19.11 15.16 -8.26
CA GLY A 413 -19.16 13.72 -8.53
C GLY A 413 -18.59 13.33 -9.89
N ASP A 414 -18.48 12.02 -10.10
CA ASP A 414 -17.89 11.46 -11.31
C ASP A 414 -18.92 11.32 -12.45
N PRO A 415 -18.57 11.65 -13.71
CA PRO A 415 -19.48 11.56 -14.86
C PRO A 415 -20.14 10.20 -15.09
N ALA A 416 -19.48 9.09 -14.71
CA ALA A 416 -20.03 7.74 -14.83
C ALA A 416 -20.85 7.28 -13.62
N ALA A 417 -20.96 8.11 -12.57
CA ALA A 417 -21.72 7.81 -11.36
C ALA A 417 -23.02 8.65 -11.30
N PRO A 418 -24.01 8.24 -10.49
CA PRO A 418 -25.11 9.12 -10.14
C PRO A 418 -24.59 10.43 -9.54
N PRO A 419 -25.27 11.57 -9.80
CA PRO A 419 -24.93 12.83 -9.13
C PRO A 419 -24.94 12.65 -7.61
N PRO A 420 -23.99 13.26 -6.90
CA PRO A 420 -23.96 13.17 -5.45
C PRO A 420 -25.12 13.95 -4.82
N PRO A 421 -25.40 13.72 -3.53
CA PRO A 421 -26.47 14.42 -2.82
C PRO A 421 -26.30 15.94 -2.82
N ALA A 422 -27.38 16.68 -3.04
CA ALA A 422 -27.37 18.15 -3.03
C ALA A 422 -26.91 18.75 -1.69
N SER A 423 -26.99 17.98 -0.58
CA SER A 423 -26.47 18.40 0.73
C SER A 423 -24.97 18.70 0.71
N ARG A 424 -24.20 18.13 -0.23
CA ARG A 424 -22.76 18.37 -0.36
C ARG A 424 -22.42 19.80 -0.77
N GLU A 425 -23.26 20.48 -1.53
CA GLU A 425 -23.04 21.88 -1.95
C GLU A 425 -22.96 22.85 -0.75
N HIS A 426 -23.43 22.42 0.41
CA HIS A 426 -23.39 23.18 1.66
C HIS A 426 -22.72 22.39 2.81
N GLY A 427 -22.08 21.28 2.47
CA GLY A 427 -21.53 20.31 3.42
C GLY A 427 -20.07 20.57 3.76
N ARG A 428 -19.39 19.52 4.23
CA ARG A 428 -17.95 19.58 4.51
C ARG A 428 -17.19 20.01 3.25
N ASN A 429 -16.23 20.93 3.43
CA ASN A 429 -15.31 21.40 2.39
C ASN A 429 -15.92 22.20 1.23
N HIS A 430 -17.21 22.60 1.26
CA HIS A 430 -17.82 23.35 0.15
C HIS A 430 -17.14 24.69 -0.15
N ASP A 431 -16.55 25.36 0.85
CA ASP A 431 -15.78 26.60 0.66
C ASP A 431 -14.35 26.39 0.13
N TRP A 432 -13.95 25.13 -0.14
CA TRP A 432 -12.58 24.74 -0.50
C TRP A 432 -12.45 24.18 -1.92
N GLU A 433 -13.30 24.59 -2.86
CA GLU A 433 -13.32 24.09 -4.25
C GLU A 433 -11.95 24.12 -4.96
N HIS A 434 -11.09 25.07 -4.62
CA HIS A 434 -9.75 25.23 -5.19
C HIS A 434 -8.72 24.20 -4.68
N LEU A 435 -9.03 23.46 -3.60
CA LEU A 435 -8.12 22.50 -3.01
C LEU A 435 -7.99 21.27 -3.93
N ASN A 436 -6.79 21.03 -4.42
CA ASN A 436 -6.47 19.88 -5.24
C ASN A 436 -5.18 19.23 -4.73
N ASN A 437 -5.32 18.14 -3.98
CA ASN A 437 -4.19 17.38 -3.47
C ASN A 437 -3.82 16.29 -4.48
N PHE A 438 -2.54 16.16 -4.84
CA PHE A 438 -2.02 15.00 -5.56
C PHE A 438 -0.53 14.83 -5.27
N ASP A 439 -0.23 14.61 -3.99
CA ASP A 439 1.15 14.60 -3.51
C ASP A 439 1.38 13.48 -2.49
N VAL A 440 2.63 13.04 -2.39
CA VAL A 440 3.08 12.17 -1.30
C VAL A 440 3.29 13.04 -0.04
N ILE A 441 2.48 12.78 0.97
CA ILE A 441 2.42 13.56 2.22
C ILE A 441 2.70 12.64 3.43
N SER A 442 3.35 13.17 4.46
CA SER A 442 3.51 12.46 5.75
C SER A 442 2.18 12.44 6.52
N MET A 443 1.61 11.27 6.78
CA MET A 443 0.41 11.11 7.60
C MET A 443 0.77 11.04 9.09
N PRO A 444 -0.12 11.43 10.02
CA PRO A 444 0.03 11.15 11.45
C PRO A 444 0.06 9.64 11.71
N ASP A 445 -0.87 8.91 11.08
CA ASP A 445 -0.91 7.45 11.01
C ASP A 445 -1.65 7.05 9.72
N LYS A 446 -1.28 5.94 9.07
CA LYS A 446 -1.89 5.55 7.78
C LYS A 446 -3.12 4.68 7.88
N TRP A 447 -3.48 4.25 9.08
CA TRP A 447 -4.69 3.51 9.33
C TRP A 447 -5.72 4.42 9.99
N GLU A 448 -5.42 5.03 11.13
CA GLU A 448 -6.34 5.87 11.89
C GLU A 448 -6.57 7.20 11.17
N TYR A 449 -5.50 7.86 10.75
CA TYR A 449 -5.54 9.17 10.11
C TYR A 449 -5.00 9.15 8.67
N PRO A 450 -5.64 8.44 7.71
CA PRO A 450 -5.19 8.34 6.30
C PRO A 450 -5.46 9.64 5.51
N TRP A 451 -5.29 10.77 6.18
CA TRP A 451 -5.43 12.15 5.80
C TRP A 451 -4.38 13.00 6.53
N PHE A 452 -3.95 14.09 5.89
CA PHE A 452 -2.95 14.97 6.50
C PHE A 452 -3.62 16.03 7.37
N ALA A 453 -2.95 16.42 8.45
CA ALA A 453 -3.29 17.59 9.24
C ALA A 453 -2.13 18.58 9.14
N ALA A 454 -2.40 19.84 8.79
CA ALA A 454 -1.33 20.80 8.53
C ALA A 454 -0.52 21.13 9.80
N TRP A 455 -1.17 21.09 10.96
CA TRP A 455 -0.50 21.32 12.24
C TRP A 455 0.44 20.15 12.61
N ASP A 456 0.00 18.89 12.48
CA ASP A 456 0.85 17.70 12.66
C ASP A 456 2.04 17.71 11.71
N LEU A 457 1.83 18.08 10.44
CA LEU A 457 2.90 18.17 9.44
C LEU A 457 4.06 19.07 9.88
N ALA A 458 3.77 20.18 10.56
CA ALA A 458 4.81 21.05 11.10
C ALA A 458 5.69 20.32 12.13
N PHE A 459 5.09 19.45 12.96
CA PHE A 459 5.81 18.62 13.92
C PHE A 459 6.53 17.45 13.23
N HIS A 460 5.92 16.81 12.23
CA HIS A 460 6.55 15.74 11.44
C HIS A 460 7.84 16.20 10.77
N CYS A 461 7.92 17.47 10.35
CA CYS A 461 9.10 18.02 9.69
C CYS A 461 10.35 18.05 10.60
N LEU A 462 10.19 18.11 11.92
CA LEU A 462 11.29 18.16 12.88
C LEU A 462 12.11 16.85 12.95
N PRO A 463 11.52 15.64 13.06
CA PRO A 463 12.26 14.41 12.88
C PRO A 463 12.63 14.18 11.40
N LEU A 464 11.75 14.48 10.45
CA LEU A 464 12.01 14.21 9.03
C LEU A 464 13.24 14.97 8.50
N VAL A 465 13.49 16.21 8.93
CA VAL A 465 14.67 16.97 8.48
C VAL A 465 15.99 16.31 8.86
N MET A 466 16.01 15.46 9.90
CA MET A 466 17.20 14.73 10.32
C MET A 466 17.63 13.66 9.30
N VAL A 467 16.68 13.12 8.53
CA VAL A 467 16.92 12.03 7.58
C VAL A 467 16.65 12.44 6.12
N ASP A 468 15.82 13.44 5.89
CA ASP A 468 15.36 13.88 4.57
C ASP A 468 14.91 15.35 4.57
N ALA A 469 15.88 16.27 4.68
CA ALA A 469 15.62 17.70 4.74
C ALA A 469 14.83 18.25 3.54
N ASP A 470 15.05 17.68 2.35
CA ASP A 470 14.32 18.02 1.14
C ASP A 470 12.84 17.68 1.24
N PHE A 471 12.50 16.49 1.73
CA PHE A 471 11.12 16.10 1.91
C PHE A 471 10.43 16.98 2.95
N ALA A 472 11.05 17.19 4.12
CA ALA A 472 10.51 18.07 5.16
C ALA A 472 10.21 19.47 4.63
N LYS A 473 11.15 20.07 3.88
CA LYS A 473 10.95 21.38 3.24
C LYS A 473 9.77 21.36 2.25
N ARG A 474 9.66 20.33 1.41
CA ARG A 474 8.54 20.19 0.47
C ARG A 474 7.18 20.08 1.17
N GLN A 475 7.08 19.39 2.31
CA GLN A 475 5.83 19.30 3.08
C GLN A 475 5.35 20.68 3.54
N LEU A 476 6.27 21.53 4.02
CA LEU A 476 5.94 22.91 4.42
C LEU A 476 5.54 23.78 3.23
N GLU A 477 6.28 23.69 2.12
CA GLU A 477 5.96 24.45 0.91
C GLU A 477 4.61 24.05 0.32
N LEU A 478 4.26 22.76 0.39
CA LEU A 478 3.03 22.21 -0.17
C LEU A 478 1.79 22.90 0.41
N MET A 479 1.74 23.06 1.74
CA MET A 479 0.60 23.71 2.41
C MET A 479 0.39 25.17 1.99
N THR A 480 1.42 25.82 1.42
CA THR A 480 1.37 27.23 0.96
C THR A 480 1.14 27.39 -0.53
N ARG A 481 0.96 26.29 -1.28
CA ARG A 481 0.68 26.32 -2.72
C ARG A 481 -0.71 26.88 -2.99
N GLU A 482 -0.88 27.48 -4.16
CA GLU A 482 -2.13 28.09 -4.61
C GLU A 482 -3.29 27.09 -4.77
N TRP A 483 -2.99 25.79 -4.87
CA TRP A 483 -3.95 24.69 -4.91
C TRP A 483 -4.08 23.93 -3.57
N TYR A 484 -3.45 24.44 -2.50
CA TYR A 484 -3.61 23.95 -1.11
C TYR A 484 -4.15 25.03 -0.17
N MET A 485 -3.63 26.25 -0.26
CA MET A 485 -3.96 27.36 0.62
C MET A 485 -5.20 28.10 0.13
N HIS A 486 -6.11 28.40 1.05
CA HIS A 486 -7.30 29.18 0.75
C HIS A 486 -6.92 30.61 0.29
N PRO A 487 -7.67 31.23 -0.65
CA PRO A 487 -7.40 32.59 -1.13
C PRO A 487 -7.35 33.69 -0.05
N ASN A 488 -7.87 33.43 1.14
CA ASN A 488 -7.81 34.33 2.31
C ASN A 488 -6.54 34.12 3.18
N GLY A 489 -5.65 33.19 2.81
CA GLY A 489 -4.44 32.81 3.54
C GLY A 489 -4.62 31.71 4.58
N GLN A 490 -5.82 31.10 4.68
CA GLN A 490 -6.05 29.96 5.58
C GLN A 490 -5.40 28.69 5.02
N LEU A 491 -4.70 27.94 5.89
CA LEU A 491 -4.18 26.61 5.56
C LEU A 491 -5.27 25.55 5.77
N PRO A 492 -5.29 24.47 4.97
CA PRO A 492 -6.17 23.34 5.21
C PRO A 492 -5.88 22.77 6.60
N ALA A 493 -6.94 22.39 7.33
CA ALA A 493 -6.83 21.92 8.72
C ALA A 493 -5.98 20.65 8.84
#